data_AF-A0ABD2W9P0-F1
#
_entry.id   AF-A0ABD2W9P0-F1
#
_cell.length_a   1.000
_cell.length_b   1.000
_cell.length_c   1.000
_cell.angle_alpha   90.00
_cell.angle_beta   90.00
_cell.angle_gamma   90.00
#
_symmetry.space_group_name_H-M   'P 1'
#
loop_
_entity.id
_entity.type
_entity.pdbx_description
1 polymer ?
#
loop_
_entity_poly.entity_id
_entity_poly.type
_entity_poly.pdbx_seq_one_letter_code
_entity_poly.pdbx_strand_id
1 'polypeptide(L)'
;MHLERNSTTTKSVILAGKLDKDSHCESGANYDDPYGTFTDVLVTGYISIGIYDYDIKLNLESDKVFMQDGTPCNAKARHCISGEGGNVFWDTLPEQMCGANKYTVLYEGFVTKVSDPEDKNVMYSLDTKEFSFALLKTYEETICGITFIKTEVARFLIIENPRSNHLIQKQEVAAANVDIFAFINAKALFLEKHLKRQLKDMYETLVLQRCRLERKVIENALAIATLQPSELAYQILGERGVMAVPAGECVHFVTCLRVNLEIRKTKDCYNEIPVLHGNETLFLAPRSRILIAHGKKITCDTRMPPMFKIGQMWYRMMPELIDAPTPTVIEPQAQTDWKYTPTDALATGGVYSEKDQKKYRDLIVFPLERPSVLNQVAMTVSGRQSNRDGLTIAGFLDEAMLEKIANNTWTRIYSSFLNFGTVSAGIIGLIMLIRLIKLCIDATIRSYVLYEIFGFSFKLLGAMMASVTALLIHKDNRKEKPEDVEQQAEKVDTDTAPSAPESQVTRANLYPNLNRASI
;
A
#
# COMPACT_ATOMS: atom_id res chain seq x y z
N MET A 1 -5.08 -28.41 39.62
CA MET A 1 -4.14 -27.79 40.57
C MET A 1 -4.01 -26.33 40.16
N HIS A 2 -4.46 -25.39 40.99
CA HIS A 2 -4.24 -23.96 40.72
C HIS A 2 -2.82 -23.61 41.18
N LEU A 3 -1.97 -23.20 40.24
CA LEU A 3 -0.62 -22.71 40.50
C LEU A 3 -0.67 -21.18 40.40
N GLU A 4 -0.31 -20.49 41.46
CA GLU A 4 -0.24 -19.02 41.48
C GLU A 4 1.11 -18.55 40.95
N ARG A 5 1.13 -17.45 40.19
CA ARG A 5 2.38 -16.86 39.67
C ARG A 5 3.23 -16.33 40.82
N ASN A 6 4.55 -16.40 40.65
CA ASN A 6 5.55 -16.00 41.66
C ASN A 6 5.37 -16.72 43.01
N SER A 7 4.99 -17.99 42.96
CA SER A 7 4.80 -18.81 44.16
C SER A 7 5.38 -20.21 43.96
N THR A 8 5.74 -20.86 45.08
CA THR A 8 6.04 -22.29 45.12
C THR A 8 4.90 -23.02 45.82
N THR A 9 4.21 -23.89 45.09
CA THR A 9 3.19 -24.77 45.65
C THR A 9 3.78 -26.13 45.91
N THR A 10 3.67 -26.63 47.15
CA THR A 10 4.07 -27.98 47.51
C THR A 10 2.86 -28.87 47.72
N LYS A 11 2.86 -30.07 47.12
CA LYS A 11 1.81 -31.07 47.28
C LYS A 11 2.40 -32.41 47.71
N SER A 12 1.78 -33.03 48.70
CA SER A 12 2.07 -34.42 49.03
C SER A 12 1.43 -35.35 48.00
N VAL A 13 2.16 -36.38 47.63
CA VAL A 13 1.72 -37.48 46.77
C VAL A 13 2.06 -38.79 47.46
N ILE A 14 1.17 -39.77 47.34
CA ILE A 14 1.45 -41.12 47.86
C ILE A 14 2.27 -41.84 46.79
N LEU A 15 3.51 -42.18 47.12
CA LEU A 15 4.43 -42.90 46.25
C LEU A 15 4.25 -44.43 46.36
N ALA A 16 3.84 -44.92 47.54
CA ALA A 16 3.56 -46.33 47.79
C ALA A 16 2.50 -46.50 48.90
N GLY A 17 1.67 -47.54 48.78
CA GLY A 17 0.52 -47.79 49.68
C GLY A 17 -0.76 -47.06 49.24
N LYS A 18 -1.90 -47.35 49.87
CA LYS A 18 -3.21 -46.78 49.52
C LYS A 18 -4.00 -46.38 50.76
N LEU A 19 -4.60 -45.20 50.73
CA LEU A 19 -5.53 -44.69 51.75
C LEU A 19 -6.98 -44.77 51.22
N ASP A 20 -7.91 -45.19 52.07
CA ASP A 20 -9.35 -45.13 51.82
C ASP A 20 -9.88 -43.68 51.97
N LYS A 21 -11.13 -43.44 51.56
CA LYS A 21 -11.80 -42.11 51.56
C LYS A 21 -11.84 -41.46 52.95
N ASP A 22 -11.83 -42.25 54.01
CA ASP A 22 -11.79 -41.78 55.40
C ASP A 22 -10.35 -41.62 55.95
N SER A 23 -9.34 -41.61 55.07
CA SER A 23 -7.91 -41.51 55.41
C SER A 23 -7.37 -42.67 56.27
N HIS A 24 -8.00 -43.84 56.19
CA HIS A 24 -7.50 -45.08 56.79
C HIS A 24 -6.65 -45.86 55.79
N CYS A 25 -5.59 -46.53 56.26
CA CYS A 25 -4.73 -47.33 55.39
C CYS A 25 -5.53 -48.55 54.87
N GLU A 26 -5.80 -48.59 53.57
CA GLU A 26 -6.54 -49.67 52.91
C GLU A 26 -5.61 -50.86 52.63
N SER A 27 -4.36 -50.58 52.23
CA SER A 27 -3.31 -51.57 52.04
C SER A 27 -1.93 -50.89 52.04
N GLY A 28 -1.00 -51.32 52.88
CA GLY A 28 0.40 -50.91 52.79
C GLY A 28 1.10 -51.62 51.62
N ALA A 29 2.19 -51.02 51.15
CA ALA A 29 3.03 -51.58 50.08
C ALA A 29 4.43 -51.87 50.62
N ASN A 30 5.15 -52.75 49.92
CA ASN A 30 6.59 -52.91 50.16
C ASN A 30 7.32 -51.77 49.43
N TYR A 31 8.19 -51.06 50.14
CA TYR A 31 8.99 -49.96 49.61
C TYR A 31 10.45 -50.14 49.98
N ASP A 32 11.31 -50.05 48.97
CA ASP A 32 12.75 -50.12 49.10
C ASP A 32 13.36 -48.75 48.81
N ASP A 33 14.19 -48.27 49.73
CA ASP A 33 15.03 -47.09 49.53
C ASP A 33 16.48 -47.36 49.97
N PRO A 34 17.42 -46.42 49.77
CA PRO A 34 18.82 -46.62 50.15
C PRO A 34 19.07 -46.84 51.65
N TYR A 35 18.08 -46.64 52.52
CA TYR A 35 18.17 -46.78 53.97
C TYR A 35 17.53 -48.06 54.50
N GLY A 36 16.76 -48.78 53.68
CA GLY A 36 16.27 -50.12 54.01
C GLY A 36 15.03 -50.55 53.23
N THR A 37 14.62 -51.79 53.48
CA THR A 37 13.37 -52.37 52.97
C THR A 37 12.28 -52.25 54.03
N PHE A 38 11.16 -51.65 53.65
CA PHE A 38 10.01 -51.47 54.51
C PHE A 38 8.81 -52.22 53.94
N THR A 39 8.09 -52.94 54.79
CA THR A 39 6.93 -53.75 54.39
C THR A 39 5.66 -53.23 55.05
N ASP A 40 4.54 -53.26 54.32
CA ASP A 40 3.24 -52.73 54.75
C ASP A 40 3.28 -51.24 55.16
N VAL A 41 3.93 -50.41 54.32
CA VAL A 41 4.09 -48.97 54.59
C VAL A 41 3.31 -48.08 53.61
N LEU A 42 3.01 -46.87 54.08
CA LEU A 42 2.54 -45.76 53.26
C LEU A 42 3.69 -44.75 53.09
N VAL A 43 4.10 -44.53 51.85
CA VAL A 43 5.18 -43.58 51.53
C VAL A 43 4.58 -42.36 50.88
N THR A 44 4.79 -41.20 51.49
CA THR A 44 4.38 -39.91 50.92
C THR A 44 5.60 -39.10 50.50
N GLY A 45 5.65 -38.72 49.24
CA GLY A 45 6.60 -37.74 48.72
C GLY A 45 5.98 -36.35 48.69
N TYR A 46 6.83 -35.32 48.63
CA TYR A 46 6.39 -33.95 48.41
C TYR A 46 6.94 -33.46 47.07
N ILE A 47 6.06 -32.95 46.21
CA ILE A 47 6.43 -32.31 44.95
C ILE A 47 6.27 -30.81 45.15
N SER A 48 7.36 -30.06 44.97
CA SER A 48 7.35 -28.59 44.97
C SER A 48 7.43 -28.08 43.55
N ILE A 49 6.45 -27.27 43.14
CA ILE A 49 6.39 -26.64 41.82
C ILE A 49 6.46 -25.12 42.02
N GLY A 50 7.52 -24.50 41.52
CA GLY A 50 7.70 -23.05 41.50
C GLY A 50 7.42 -22.46 40.13
N ILE A 51 6.66 -21.36 40.07
CA ILE A 51 6.48 -20.55 38.85
C ILE A 51 6.93 -19.13 39.16
N TYR A 52 7.84 -18.60 38.35
CA TYR A 52 8.42 -17.27 38.52
C TYR A 52 8.46 -16.51 37.19
N ASP A 53 8.09 -15.23 37.24
CA ASP A 53 8.20 -14.30 36.12
C ASP A 53 9.44 -13.41 36.32
N TYR A 54 10.27 -13.24 35.28
CA TYR A 54 11.45 -12.38 35.32
C TYR A 54 11.82 -11.84 33.93
N ASP A 55 12.60 -10.75 33.91
CA ASP A 55 13.05 -10.10 32.68
C ASP A 55 14.33 -10.73 32.13
N ILE A 56 14.38 -10.93 30.80
CA ILE A 56 15.54 -11.47 30.07
C ILE A 56 16.14 -10.44 29.10
N LYS A 57 17.46 -10.51 28.89
CA LYS A 57 18.16 -9.67 27.92
C LYS A 57 18.20 -10.34 26.55
N LEU A 58 17.76 -9.62 25.52
CA LEU A 58 17.82 -10.03 24.13
C LEU A 58 19.00 -9.38 23.42
N ASN A 59 19.78 -10.18 22.69
CA ASN A 59 20.76 -9.69 21.74
C ASN A 59 20.18 -9.73 20.31
N LEU A 60 19.89 -8.56 19.76
CA LEU A 60 19.24 -8.39 18.44
C LEU A 60 20.12 -8.80 17.26
N GLU A 61 21.45 -8.72 17.38
CA GLU A 61 22.37 -9.07 16.28
C GLU A 61 22.54 -10.59 16.14
N SER A 62 22.53 -11.30 17.26
CA SER A 62 22.76 -12.75 17.30
C SER A 62 21.48 -13.59 17.41
N ASP A 63 20.30 -12.95 17.54
CA ASP A 63 19.00 -13.60 17.70
C ASP A 63 18.95 -14.58 18.90
N LYS A 64 19.63 -14.20 19.98
CA LYS A 64 19.77 -15.00 21.21
C LYS A 64 19.24 -14.25 22.43
N VAL A 65 18.55 -14.98 23.29
CA VAL A 65 18.20 -14.55 24.64
C VAL A 65 19.14 -15.20 25.64
N PHE A 66 19.55 -14.46 26.65
CA PHE A 66 20.38 -14.97 27.74
C PHE A 66 19.54 -15.07 29.00
N MET A 67 19.49 -16.29 29.55
CA MET A 67 18.81 -16.60 30.81
C MET A 67 19.60 -15.98 32.00
N GLN A 68 19.01 -15.94 33.21
CA GLN A 68 19.67 -15.35 34.39
C GLN A 68 20.98 -16.05 34.78
N ASP A 69 21.05 -17.35 34.51
CA ASP A 69 22.23 -18.20 34.69
C ASP A 69 23.27 -18.02 33.56
N GLY A 70 22.97 -17.19 32.55
CA GLY A 70 23.83 -16.96 31.38
C GLY A 70 23.63 -17.95 30.24
N THR A 71 22.69 -18.90 30.35
CA THR A 71 22.44 -19.89 29.29
C THR A 71 21.92 -19.22 28.02
N PRO A 72 22.58 -19.40 26.85
CA PRO A 72 22.14 -18.81 25.60
C PRO A 72 21.06 -19.67 24.93
N CYS A 73 19.90 -19.06 24.66
CA CYS A 73 18.79 -19.73 23.97
C CYS A 73 18.42 -18.96 22.69
N ASN A 74 17.93 -19.69 21.69
CA ASN A 74 17.47 -19.08 20.43
C ASN A 74 16.18 -18.30 20.68
N ALA A 75 16.16 -17.00 20.40
CA ALA A 75 15.02 -16.13 20.68
C ALA A 75 13.73 -16.56 19.95
N LYS A 76 13.84 -17.20 18.78
CA LYS A 76 12.69 -17.70 17.99
C LYS A 76 12.09 -19.01 18.51
N ALA A 77 12.81 -19.74 19.36
CA ALA A 77 12.34 -21.04 19.86
C ALA A 77 11.19 -20.91 20.87
N ARG A 78 11.00 -19.74 21.50
CA ARG A 78 9.94 -19.41 22.49
C ARG A 78 9.93 -20.27 23.76
N HIS A 79 10.88 -21.19 23.85
CA HIS A 79 11.08 -22.12 24.94
C HIS A 79 12.56 -22.44 25.04
N CYS A 80 13.05 -22.60 26.26
CA CYS A 80 14.36 -23.15 26.54
C CYS A 80 14.38 -23.78 27.92
N ILE A 81 15.38 -24.63 28.16
CA ILE A 81 15.68 -25.16 29.47
C ILE A 81 16.84 -24.34 30.04
N SER A 82 16.61 -23.69 31.18
CA SER A 82 17.65 -23.01 31.94
C SER A 82 18.62 -24.05 32.54
N GLY A 83 19.88 -23.68 32.75
CA GLY A 83 20.91 -24.53 33.35
C GLY A 83 20.59 -24.98 34.78
N GLU A 84 19.69 -24.28 35.48
CA GLU A 84 19.12 -24.71 36.76
C GLU A 84 18.00 -25.76 36.63
N GLY A 85 17.75 -26.29 35.43
CA GLY A 85 16.81 -27.38 35.18
C GLY A 85 15.35 -26.98 35.01
N GLY A 86 15.05 -25.67 34.96
CA GLY A 86 13.70 -25.13 34.76
C GLY A 86 13.34 -24.89 33.30
N ASN A 87 12.07 -25.13 32.92
CA ASN A 87 11.54 -24.70 31.62
C ASN A 87 11.20 -23.21 31.67
N VAL A 88 11.73 -22.45 30.71
CA VAL A 88 11.47 -21.02 30.54
C VAL A 88 10.73 -20.83 29.22
N PHE A 89 9.67 -20.02 29.27
CA PHE A 89 8.84 -19.68 28.12
C PHE A 89 8.78 -18.17 27.99
N TRP A 90 8.76 -17.66 26.76
CA TRP A 90 8.59 -16.23 26.49
C TRP A 90 7.73 -16.00 25.25
N ASP A 91 7.07 -14.83 25.22
CA ASP A 91 6.24 -14.42 24.09
C ASP A 91 7.08 -14.10 22.85
N THR A 92 6.46 -14.18 21.66
CA THR A 92 7.12 -13.76 20.41
C THR A 92 7.56 -12.32 20.53
N LEU A 93 8.80 -12.05 20.11
CA LEU A 93 9.19 -10.71 19.72
C LEU A 93 8.17 -10.20 18.68
N PRO A 94 7.59 -8.99 18.84
CA PRO A 94 6.79 -8.42 17.77
C PRO A 94 7.65 -8.45 16.50
N GLU A 95 7.09 -9.00 15.40
CA GLU A 95 7.77 -9.05 14.10
C GLU A 95 8.58 -7.78 13.90
N GLN A 96 9.90 -7.93 13.77
CA GLN A 96 10.88 -6.85 13.74
C GLN A 96 10.28 -5.57 13.14
N MET A 97 9.87 -4.62 14.01
CA MET A 97 9.44 -3.29 13.58
C MET A 97 10.60 -2.49 12.98
N CYS A 98 11.82 -3.05 13.08
CA CYS A 98 13.07 -2.53 12.57
C CYS A 98 13.47 -3.30 11.30
N GLY A 99 13.15 -2.75 10.13
CA GLY A 99 13.61 -3.30 8.85
C GLY A 99 13.41 -2.31 7.72
N ALA A 100 14.42 -2.13 6.86
CA ALA A 100 14.37 -1.20 5.72
C ALA A 100 13.18 -1.48 4.77
N ASN A 101 12.66 -2.71 4.76
CA ASN A 101 11.56 -3.15 3.91
C ASN A 101 10.17 -3.08 4.59
N LYS A 102 10.07 -2.70 5.88
CA LYS A 102 8.77 -2.56 6.58
C LYS A 102 8.08 -1.23 6.26
N TYR A 103 8.85 -0.18 5.98
CA TYR A 103 8.34 1.16 5.68
C TYR A 103 8.65 1.54 4.24
N THR A 104 7.77 2.31 3.62
CA THR A 104 7.97 2.86 2.27
C THR A 104 7.81 4.37 2.33
N VAL A 105 8.78 5.10 1.80
CA VAL A 105 8.74 6.56 1.73
C VAL A 105 7.81 6.97 0.59
N LEU A 106 6.64 7.49 0.94
CA LEU A 106 5.66 7.97 -0.05
C LEU A 106 6.02 9.35 -0.60
N TYR A 107 6.47 10.24 0.29
CA TYR A 107 6.89 11.59 -0.04
C TYR A 107 8.12 11.99 0.77
N GLU A 108 9.02 12.74 0.13
CA GLU A 108 10.22 13.30 0.75
C GLU A 108 10.39 14.73 0.23
N GLY A 109 10.37 15.71 1.13
CA GLY A 109 10.44 17.12 0.78
C GLY A 109 9.90 18.03 1.88
N PHE A 110 9.76 19.32 1.56
CA PHE A 110 9.22 20.31 2.48
C PHE A 110 7.69 20.26 2.50
N VAL A 111 7.12 20.26 3.71
CA VAL A 111 5.67 20.29 3.94
C VAL A 111 5.32 21.48 4.84
N THR A 112 4.08 21.97 4.72
CA THR A 112 3.61 23.05 5.58
C THR A 112 3.15 22.47 6.92
N LYS A 113 3.79 22.88 8.01
CA LYS A 113 3.38 22.54 9.38
C LYS A 113 2.54 23.69 9.95
N VAL A 114 1.27 23.41 10.25
CA VAL A 114 0.33 24.37 10.86
C VAL A 114 0.05 23.91 12.28
N SER A 115 0.36 24.75 13.27
CA SER A 115 -0.03 24.53 14.66
C SER A 115 -1.19 25.45 15.01
N ASP A 116 -2.31 24.88 15.45
CA ASP A 116 -3.40 25.69 16.03
C ASP A 116 -3.03 26.03 17.49
N PRO A 117 -2.95 27.33 17.88
CA PRO A 117 -2.62 27.72 19.25
C PRO A 117 -3.67 27.26 20.27
N GLU A 118 -4.94 27.14 19.88
CA GLU A 118 -6.05 26.81 20.78
C GLU A 118 -6.13 25.30 21.04
N ASP A 119 -6.00 24.49 19.98
CA ASP A 119 -6.23 23.04 20.03
C ASP A 119 -4.94 22.21 20.26
N LYS A 120 -3.75 22.85 20.25
CA LYS A 120 -2.43 22.17 20.21
C LYS A 120 -2.27 21.12 19.09
N ASN A 121 -3.23 21.05 18.18
CA ASN A 121 -3.22 20.13 17.05
C ASN A 121 -2.21 20.63 16.02
N VAL A 122 -1.29 19.75 15.64
CA VAL A 122 -0.28 20.01 14.62
C VAL A 122 -0.70 19.30 13.35
N MET A 123 -0.90 20.05 12.28
CA MET A 123 -1.26 19.53 10.96
C MET A 123 -0.08 19.65 10.00
N TYR A 124 0.16 18.61 9.22
CA TYR A 124 1.09 18.58 8.11
C TYR A 124 0.31 18.57 6.82
N SER A 125 0.49 19.60 5.99
CA SER A 125 -0.24 19.73 4.73
C SER A 125 0.70 19.98 3.55
N LEU A 126 0.36 19.36 2.43
CA LEU A 126 0.98 19.59 1.14
C LEU A 126 -0.14 19.71 0.09
N ASP A 127 -0.04 20.73 -0.76
CA ASP A 127 -0.99 20.96 -1.85
C ASP A 127 -0.18 21.19 -3.14
N THR A 128 0.07 20.10 -3.86
CA THR A 128 0.76 20.10 -5.16
C THR A 128 -0.01 19.26 -6.16
N LYS A 129 0.24 19.42 -7.46
CA LYS A 129 -0.47 18.67 -8.52
C LYS A 129 -0.35 17.15 -8.38
N GLU A 130 0.78 16.66 -7.88
CA GLU A 130 1.07 15.23 -7.74
C GLU A 130 0.72 14.71 -6.34
N PHE A 131 1.03 15.48 -5.29
CA PHE A 131 0.78 15.10 -3.90
C PHE A 131 -0.13 16.12 -3.20
N SER A 132 -1.25 15.65 -2.68
CA SER A 132 -2.16 16.45 -1.85
C SER A 132 -2.60 15.66 -0.61
N PHE A 133 -2.27 16.19 0.55
CA PHE A 133 -2.66 15.58 1.83
C PHE A 133 -2.65 16.61 2.96
N ALA A 134 -3.49 16.37 3.96
CA ALA A 134 -3.45 17.05 5.24
C ALA A 134 -3.61 15.98 6.34
N LEU A 135 -2.61 15.85 7.20
CA LEU A 135 -2.55 14.83 8.24
C LEU A 135 -2.30 15.51 9.59
N LEU A 136 -3.11 15.18 10.58
CA LEU A 136 -2.97 15.64 11.96
C LEU A 136 -2.05 14.70 12.74
N LYS A 137 -1.16 15.29 13.51
CA LYS A 137 -0.38 14.59 14.53
C LYS A 137 -1.32 14.10 15.64
N THR A 138 -1.22 12.81 15.96
CA THR A 138 -1.87 12.22 17.15
C THR A 138 -0.90 12.12 18.31
N TYR A 139 0.20 11.37 18.15
CA TYR A 139 1.26 11.21 19.16
C TYR A 139 2.59 10.88 18.48
N GLU A 140 3.67 10.92 19.26
CA GLU A 140 5.00 10.51 18.83
C GLU A 140 5.33 9.13 19.40
N GLU A 141 5.89 8.26 18.58
CA GLU A 141 6.33 6.93 18.98
C GLU A 141 7.75 6.71 18.49
N THR A 142 8.65 6.26 19.37
CA THR A 142 10.03 5.94 18.97
C THR A 142 10.15 4.46 18.70
N ILE A 143 10.43 4.11 17.44
CA ILE A 143 10.59 2.72 16.99
C ILE A 143 11.99 2.60 16.41
N CYS A 144 12.82 1.72 16.98
CA CYS A 144 14.18 1.45 16.50
C CYS A 144 15.11 2.69 16.49
N GLY A 145 14.94 3.60 17.45
CA GLY A 145 15.69 4.86 17.52
C GLY A 145 15.19 5.96 16.58
N ILE A 146 14.10 5.71 15.83
CA ILE A 146 13.46 6.69 14.95
C ILE A 146 12.17 7.18 15.60
N THR A 147 12.04 8.49 15.78
CA THR A 147 10.79 9.11 16.25
C THR A 147 9.82 9.25 15.08
N PHE A 148 8.77 8.44 15.10
CA PHE A 148 7.65 8.53 14.16
C PHE A 148 6.54 9.38 14.76
N ILE A 149 6.00 10.26 13.93
CA ILE A 149 4.78 11.00 14.22
C ILE A 149 3.62 10.19 13.64
N LYS A 150 2.74 9.73 14.53
CA LYS A 150 1.51 9.04 14.17
C LYS A 150 0.47 10.04 13.71
N THR A 151 -0.30 9.65 12.70
CA THR A 151 -1.38 10.45 12.15
C THR A 151 -2.75 9.82 12.42
N GLU A 152 -3.84 10.54 12.19
CA GLU A 152 -5.20 9.99 12.34
C GLU A 152 -5.46 8.80 11.38
N VAL A 153 -4.68 8.72 10.30
CA VAL A 153 -4.66 7.55 9.41
C VAL A 153 -3.50 6.65 9.83
N ALA A 154 -3.78 5.57 10.56
CA ALA A 154 -2.78 4.71 11.20
C ALA A 154 -1.64 4.20 10.29
N ARG A 155 -1.87 4.11 8.96
CA ARG A 155 -0.86 3.67 7.98
C ARG A 155 0.12 4.76 7.55
N PHE A 156 -0.20 6.04 7.77
CA PHE A 156 0.66 7.16 7.41
C PHE A 156 1.43 7.66 8.62
N LEU A 157 2.75 7.66 8.49
CA LEU A 157 3.70 8.07 9.50
C LEU A 157 4.54 9.21 8.95
N ILE A 158 4.89 10.16 9.80
CA ILE A 158 5.72 11.31 9.42
C ILE A 158 7.01 11.26 10.23
N ILE A 159 8.14 11.55 9.57
CA ILE A 159 9.43 11.72 10.22
C ILE A 159 9.86 13.17 9.99
N GLU A 160 10.10 13.90 11.08
CA GLU A 160 10.68 15.24 10.99
C GLU A 160 12.20 15.17 10.97
N ASN A 161 12.83 15.96 10.07
CA ASN A 161 14.28 16.13 9.99
C ASN A 161 15.08 14.80 9.93
N PRO A 162 15.02 14.05 8.82
CA PRO A 162 15.59 12.71 8.71
C PRO A 162 17.12 12.65 8.68
N ARG A 163 17.85 13.77 8.90
CA ARG A 163 19.30 13.91 8.69
C ARG A 163 20.18 12.93 9.49
N SER A 164 19.62 12.16 10.43
CA SER A 164 20.33 11.13 11.20
C SER A 164 20.07 9.69 10.75
N ASN A 165 19.15 9.42 9.82
CA ASN A 165 18.60 8.07 9.64
C ASN A 165 18.96 7.44 8.29
N HIS A 166 20.04 6.65 8.27
CA HIS A 166 20.40 5.79 7.12
C HIS A 166 19.48 4.56 6.95
N LEU A 167 18.54 4.33 7.87
CA LEU A 167 17.75 3.09 7.97
C LEU A 167 16.54 3.04 7.01
N ILE A 168 16.04 4.18 6.54
CA ILE A 168 14.87 4.25 5.65
C ILE A 168 15.27 5.06 4.42
N GLN A 169 15.37 4.38 3.28
CA GLN A 169 15.70 5.01 2.00
C GLN A 169 14.46 5.10 1.13
N LYS A 170 14.36 6.18 0.34
CA LYS A 170 13.31 6.31 -0.66
C LYS A 170 13.50 5.25 -1.75
N GLN A 171 12.55 4.33 -1.82
CA GLN A 171 12.45 3.30 -2.85
C GLN A 171 11.15 3.48 -3.63
N GLU A 172 11.05 2.80 -4.76
CA GLU A 172 9.81 2.79 -5.52
C GLU A 172 8.70 2.10 -4.73
N VAL A 173 7.51 2.70 -4.68
CA VAL A 173 6.39 2.16 -3.91
C VAL A 173 5.92 0.85 -4.54
N ALA A 174 6.02 -0.24 -3.78
CA ALA A 174 5.49 -1.52 -4.19
C ALA A 174 3.95 -1.46 -4.21
N ALA A 175 3.32 -2.07 -5.22
CA ALA A 175 1.86 -2.10 -5.33
C ALA A 175 1.18 -2.70 -4.08
N ALA A 176 1.81 -3.67 -3.42
CA ALA A 176 1.31 -4.26 -2.17
C ALA A 176 1.23 -3.28 -0.98
N ASN A 177 1.97 -2.17 -1.03
CA ASN A 177 2.02 -1.16 0.03
C ASN A 177 1.04 0.00 -0.21
N VAL A 178 0.32 -0.01 -1.34
CA VAL A 178 -0.74 0.95 -1.63
C VAL A 178 -2.04 0.48 -0.96
N ASP A 179 -2.61 1.33 -0.11
CA ASP A 179 -3.91 1.09 0.51
C ASP A 179 -4.93 2.11 0.00
N ILE A 180 -5.90 1.62 -0.77
CA ILE A 180 -6.94 2.46 -1.37
C ILE A 180 -7.88 3.10 -0.33
N PHE A 181 -8.14 2.43 0.79
CA PHE A 181 -8.96 3.00 1.86
C PHE A 181 -8.19 4.10 2.59
N ALA A 182 -6.90 3.88 2.88
CA ALA A 182 -6.05 4.92 3.46
C ALA A 182 -5.96 6.14 2.52
N PHE A 183 -5.84 5.91 1.21
CA PHE A 183 -5.85 6.97 0.20
C PHE A 183 -7.14 7.79 0.21
N ILE A 184 -8.31 7.12 0.16
CA ILE A 184 -9.61 7.78 0.17
C ILE A 184 -9.80 8.56 1.49
N ASN A 185 -9.44 7.96 2.62
CA ASN A 185 -9.54 8.59 3.93
C ASN A 185 -8.67 9.86 4.00
N ALA A 186 -7.40 9.79 3.56
CA ALA A 186 -6.53 10.96 3.55
C ALA A 186 -7.02 12.05 2.60
N LYS A 187 -7.64 11.68 1.48
CA LYS A 187 -8.23 12.64 0.54
C LYS A 187 -9.47 13.33 1.11
N ALA A 188 -10.33 12.57 1.78
CA ALA A 188 -11.49 13.11 2.50
C ALA A 188 -11.05 14.06 3.62
N LEU A 189 -10.04 13.67 4.40
CA LEU A 189 -9.43 14.51 5.44
C LEU A 189 -8.85 15.79 4.85
N PHE A 190 -8.07 15.70 3.76
CA PHE A 190 -7.55 16.88 3.06
C PHE A 190 -8.65 17.85 2.66
N LEU A 191 -9.74 17.35 2.07
CA LEU A 191 -10.88 18.17 1.67
C LEU A 191 -11.55 18.84 2.87
N GLU A 192 -11.83 18.08 3.94
CA GLU A 192 -12.43 18.61 5.17
C GLU A 192 -11.57 19.73 5.76
N LYS A 193 -10.25 19.52 5.87
CA LYS A 193 -9.32 20.51 6.45
C LYS A 193 -9.17 21.73 5.57
N HIS A 194 -9.08 21.54 4.25
CA HIS A 194 -9.02 22.65 3.30
C HIS A 194 -10.28 23.52 3.42
N LEU A 195 -11.47 22.93 3.41
CA LEU A 195 -12.73 23.64 3.57
C LEU A 195 -12.82 24.35 4.93
N LYS A 196 -12.48 23.65 6.03
CA LYS A 196 -12.49 24.25 7.38
C LYS A 196 -11.59 25.49 7.43
N ARG A 197 -10.41 25.44 6.82
CA ARG A 197 -9.47 26.57 6.77
C ARG A 197 -10.03 27.74 5.96
N GLN A 198 -10.57 27.48 4.77
CA GLN A 198 -11.18 28.52 3.92
C GLN A 198 -12.37 29.19 4.62
N LEU A 199 -13.21 28.41 5.31
CA LEU A 199 -14.33 28.95 6.07
C LEU A 199 -13.88 29.77 7.29
N LYS A 200 -12.85 29.32 8.02
CA LYS A 200 -12.30 30.07 9.16
C LYS A 200 -11.72 31.41 8.71
N ASP A 201 -10.91 31.42 7.65
CA ASP A 201 -10.29 32.65 7.10
C ASP A 201 -11.35 33.64 6.59
N MET A 202 -12.37 33.14 5.87
CA MET A 202 -13.52 33.94 5.45
C MET A 202 -14.26 34.53 6.64
N TYR A 203 -14.55 33.71 7.66
CA TYR A 203 -15.27 34.14 8.86
C TYR A 203 -14.52 35.24 9.61
N GLU A 204 -13.22 35.05 9.87
CA GLU A 204 -12.37 36.04 10.53
C GLU A 204 -12.33 37.36 9.75
N THR A 205 -12.20 37.28 8.42
CA THR A 205 -12.21 38.44 7.54
C THR A 205 -13.56 39.18 7.58
N LEU A 206 -14.68 38.45 7.49
CA LEU A 206 -16.03 39.04 7.53
C LEU A 206 -16.31 39.73 8.88
N VAL A 207 -15.92 39.11 9.99
CA VAL A 207 -16.07 39.69 11.33
C VAL A 207 -15.27 40.99 11.44
N LEU A 208 -14.02 40.99 10.95
CA LEU A 208 -13.18 42.19 10.96
C LEU A 208 -13.73 43.31 10.08
N GLN A 209 -14.21 42.97 8.87
CA GLN A 209 -14.84 43.92 7.96
C GLN A 209 -16.11 44.52 8.56
N ARG A 210 -16.96 43.70 9.18
CA ARG A 210 -18.14 44.16 9.90
C ARG A 210 -17.78 45.12 11.03
N CYS A 211 -16.81 44.79 11.87
CA CYS A 211 -16.33 45.66 12.95
C CYS A 211 -15.84 47.02 12.42
N ARG A 212 -15.07 47.02 11.32
CA ARG A 212 -14.60 48.25 10.66
C ARG A 212 -15.75 49.08 10.09
N LEU A 213 -16.77 48.44 9.53
CA LEU A 213 -17.96 49.12 8.99
C LEU A 213 -18.79 49.73 10.13
N GLU A 214 -19.08 48.96 11.17
CA GLU A 214 -19.82 49.43 12.35
C GLU A 214 -19.12 50.64 12.99
N ARG A 215 -17.79 50.63 13.09
CA ARG A 215 -17.02 51.78 13.56
C ARG A 215 -17.24 53.03 12.70
N LYS A 216 -17.13 52.91 11.38
CA LYS A 216 -17.38 54.03 10.46
C LYS A 216 -18.82 54.54 10.52
N VAL A 217 -19.79 53.63 10.70
CA VAL A 217 -21.20 54.00 10.88
C VAL A 217 -21.38 54.82 12.16
N ILE A 218 -20.75 54.42 13.27
CA ILE A 218 -20.78 55.15 14.54
C ILE A 218 -20.07 56.50 14.41
N GLU A 219 -18.89 56.57 13.79
CA GLU A 219 -18.17 57.83 13.55
C GLU A 219 -19.03 58.83 12.75
N ASN A 220 -19.67 58.35 11.66
CA ASN A 220 -20.58 59.16 10.87
C ASN A 220 -21.82 59.58 11.67
N ALA A 221 -22.36 58.69 12.50
CA ALA A 221 -23.49 59.00 13.37
C ALA A 221 -23.12 60.09 14.40
N LEU A 222 -21.96 60.00 15.04
CA LEU A 222 -21.48 61.03 15.97
C LEU A 222 -21.30 62.39 15.28
N ALA A 223 -20.87 62.42 14.01
CA ALA A 223 -20.83 63.66 13.24
C ALA A 223 -22.25 64.24 13.01
N ILE A 224 -23.25 63.38 12.71
CA ILE A 224 -24.66 63.79 12.57
C ILE A 224 -25.25 64.29 13.90
N ALA A 225 -24.79 63.76 15.03
CA ALA A 225 -25.28 64.13 16.37
C ALA A 225 -25.19 65.63 16.65
N THR A 226 -24.15 66.30 16.15
CA THR A 226 -23.93 67.74 16.38
C THR A 226 -24.77 68.63 15.47
N LEU A 227 -25.18 68.12 14.30
CA LEU A 227 -25.90 68.87 13.28
C LEU A 227 -27.41 68.64 13.35
N GLN A 228 -27.84 67.39 13.55
CA GLN A 228 -29.25 67.00 13.53
C GLN A 228 -29.51 65.85 14.52
N PRO A 229 -29.62 66.15 15.83
CA PRO A 229 -29.81 65.14 16.87
C PRO A 229 -31.03 64.24 16.68
N SER A 230 -32.15 64.76 16.17
CA SER A 230 -33.34 63.95 15.91
C SER A 230 -33.13 62.92 14.79
N GLU A 231 -32.23 63.19 13.84
CA GLU A 231 -31.90 62.23 12.77
C GLU A 231 -30.97 61.14 13.28
N LEU A 232 -30.04 61.48 14.19
CA LEU A 232 -29.22 60.51 14.90
C LEU A 232 -30.08 59.46 15.60
N ALA A 233 -31.09 59.89 16.36
CA ALA A 233 -32.00 58.98 17.07
C ALA A 233 -32.68 58.00 16.12
N TYR A 234 -33.21 58.52 15.00
CA TYR A 234 -33.82 57.68 13.97
C TYR A 234 -32.82 56.71 13.34
N GLN A 235 -31.57 57.15 13.09
CA GLN A 235 -30.54 56.34 12.46
C GLN A 235 -29.99 55.23 13.36
N ILE A 236 -29.83 55.49 14.66
CA ILE A 236 -29.31 54.51 15.63
C ILE A 236 -30.41 53.54 16.10
N LEU A 237 -31.60 54.05 16.41
CA LEU A 237 -32.67 53.24 17.02
C LEU A 237 -33.63 52.65 15.98
N GLY A 238 -33.68 53.19 14.76
CA GLY A 238 -34.58 52.72 13.70
C GLY A 238 -36.06 53.04 13.93
N GLU A 239 -36.40 53.72 15.03
CA GLU A 239 -37.77 54.03 15.43
C GLU A 239 -38.11 55.51 15.21
N ARG A 240 -39.37 55.78 14.88
CA ARG A 240 -39.93 57.14 14.78
C ARG A 240 -40.43 57.59 16.14
N GLY A 241 -40.41 58.90 16.38
CA GLY A 241 -40.85 59.49 17.65
C GLY A 241 -39.81 59.37 18.76
N VAL A 242 -38.53 59.24 18.43
CA VAL A 242 -37.44 59.37 19.40
C VAL A 242 -36.59 60.57 19.02
N MET A 243 -36.35 61.47 19.97
CA MET A 243 -35.41 62.58 19.83
C MET A 243 -34.11 62.27 20.55
N ALA A 244 -33.00 62.77 20.00
CA ALA A 244 -31.73 62.82 20.71
C ALA A 244 -31.49 64.24 21.21
N VAL A 245 -30.98 64.38 22.43
CA VAL A 245 -30.62 65.66 23.04
C VAL A 245 -29.15 65.60 23.45
N PRO A 246 -28.25 66.28 22.73
CA PRO A 246 -26.85 66.34 23.13
C PRO A 246 -26.71 67.18 24.41
N ALA A 247 -25.96 66.65 25.38
CA ALA A 247 -25.63 67.30 26.64
C ALA A 247 -24.14 67.05 26.95
N GLY A 248 -23.30 68.04 26.64
CA GLY A 248 -21.85 67.87 26.69
C GLY A 248 -21.38 66.80 25.70
N GLU A 249 -20.59 65.83 26.19
CA GLU A 249 -20.09 64.69 25.41
C GLU A 249 -21.08 63.50 25.35
N CYS A 250 -22.28 63.65 25.92
CA CYS A 250 -23.30 62.61 25.96
C CYS A 250 -24.52 62.99 25.10
N VAL A 251 -25.29 61.98 24.70
CA VAL A 251 -26.57 62.17 24.00
C VAL A 251 -27.66 61.41 24.75
N HIS A 252 -28.73 62.12 25.12
CA HIS A 252 -29.91 61.52 25.76
C HIS A 252 -30.97 61.20 24.71
N PHE A 253 -31.44 59.96 24.68
CA PHE A 253 -32.58 59.57 23.86
C PHE A 253 -33.87 59.72 24.65
N VAL A 254 -34.85 60.42 24.07
CA VAL A 254 -36.15 60.67 24.69
C VAL A 254 -37.25 60.21 23.73
N THR A 255 -38.08 59.29 24.18
CA THR A 255 -39.22 58.78 23.40
C THR A 255 -40.42 59.71 23.56
N CYS A 256 -40.99 60.13 22.44
CA CYS A 256 -42.17 60.98 22.36
C CYS A 256 -43.46 60.16 22.52
N LEU A 257 -44.49 60.78 23.09
CA LEU A 257 -45.83 60.21 23.14
C LEU A 257 -46.46 60.25 21.74
N ARG A 258 -47.22 59.20 21.41
CA ARG A 258 -47.97 59.13 20.15
C ARG A 258 -49.26 59.92 20.27
N VAL A 259 -49.52 60.77 19.29
CA VAL A 259 -50.73 61.61 19.23
C VAL A 259 -51.34 61.56 17.82
N ASN A 260 -52.66 61.72 17.74
CA ASN A 260 -53.37 61.82 16.46
C ASN A 260 -53.35 63.27 15.98
N LEU A 261 -53.13 63.44 14.68
CA LEU A 261 -52.90 64.74 14.06
C LEU A 261 -53.73 64.89 12.79
N GLU A 262 -54.21 66.11 12.54
CA GLU A 262 -54.87 66.47 11.29
C GLU A 262 -53.94 67.32 10.43
N ILE A 263 -53.85 67.03 9.13
CA ILE A 263 -53.04 67.82 8.22
C ILE A 263 -53.75 69.14 7.95
N ARG A 264 -53.05 70.25 8.15
CA ARG A 264 -53.60 71.60 7.96
C ARG A 264 -53.24 72.13 6.58
N LYS A 265 -54.21 72.74 5.90
CA LYS A 265 -53.95 73.48 4.67
C LYS A 265 -53.29 74.83 4.97
N THR A 266 -52.23 75.15 4.24
CA THR A 266 -51.53 76.45 4.32
C THR A 266 -51.54 77.13 2.96
N LYS A 267 -51.20 78.43 2.92
CA LYS A 267 -50.93 79.15 1.65
C LYS A 267 -49.46 79.10 1.24
N ASP A 268 -48.59 78.93 2.23
CA ASP A 268 -47.15 78.84 2.07
C ASP A 268 -46.67 77.38 2.10
N CYS A 269 -45.53 77.11 1.48
CA CYS A 269 -44.85 75.81 1.50
C CYS A 269 -43.81 75.73 2.62
N TYR A 270 -43.66 74.55 3.20
CA TYR A 270 -42.74 74.26 4.30
C TYR A 270 -41.99 72.94 4.04
N ASN A 271 -40.80 72.79 4.61
CA ASN A 271 -40.06 71.52 4.59
C ASN A 271 -40.66 70.44 5.52
N GLU A 272 -41.47 70.86 6.49
CA GLU A 272 -42.19 70.02 7.43
C GLU A 272 -43.69 70.01 7.10
N ILE A 273 -44.41 69.02 7.63
CA ILE A 273 -45.85 68.88 7.36
C ILE A 273 -46.63 69.77 8.35
N PRO A 274 -47.35 70.82 7.91
CA PRO A 274 -48.22 71.59 8.80
C PRO A 274 -49.38 70.72 9.30
N VAL A 275 -49.56 70.69 10.61
CA VAL A 275 -50.57 69.87 11.29
C VAL A 275 -51.31 70.67 12.35
N LEU A 276 -52.48 70.16 12.74
CA LEU A 276 -53.27 70.62 13.88
C LEU A 276 -53.25 69.53 14.95
N HIS A 277 -52.96 69.94 16.19
CA HIS A 277 -53.07 69.11 17.38
C HIS A 277 -54.06 69.78 18.33
N GLY A 278 -55.30 69.33 18.32
CA GLY A 278 -56.41 70.07 18.94
C GLY A 278 -56.59 71.43 18.26
N ASN A 279 -56.37 72.52 19.00
CA ASN A 279 -56.45 73.90 18.49
C ASN A 279 -55.07 74.54 18.23
N GLU A 280 -53.97 73.82 18.47
CA GLU A 280 -52.63 74.33 18.26
C GLU A 280 -52.13 74.00 16.85
N THR A 281 -51.57 75.01 16.18
CA THR A 281 -50.93 74.83 14.86
C THR A 281 -49.46 74.48 15.05
N LEU A 282 -49.08 73.28 14.63
CA LEU A 282 -47.72 72.75 14.76
C LEU A 282 -47.23 72.23 13.40
N PHE A 283 -46.00 71.74 13.38
CA PHE A 283 -45.39 71.09 12.23
C PHE A 283 -44.87 69.72 12.61
N LEU A 284 -44.92 68.77 11.68
CA LEU A 284 -44.42 67.41 11.88
C LEU A 284 -43.12 67.25 11.07
N ALA A 285 -42.03 66.98 11.78
CA ALA A 285 -40.71 66.82 11.18
C ALA A 285 -40.65 65.62 10.22
N PRO A 286 -39.96 65.75 9.08
CA PRO A 286 -39.75 64.65 8.14
C PRO A 286 -38.92 63.53 8.80
N ARG A 287 -39.15 62.27 8.38
CA ARG A 287 -38.54 61.03 8.89
C ARG A 287 -38.81 60.71 10.36
N SER A 288 -38.36 61.54 11.30
CA SER A 288 -38.48 61.33 12.75
C SER A 288 -39.93 61.38 13.25
N ARG A 289 -40.82 62.11 12.55
CA ARG A 289 -42.25 62.29 12.91
C ARG A 289 -42.45 62.92 14.30
N ILE A 290 -41.61 63.87 14.65
CA ILE A 290 -41.70 64.63 15.90
C ILE A 290 -42.40 65.96 15.65
N LEU A 291 -43.24 66.39 16.58
CA LEU A 291 -43.92 67.68 16.51
C LEU A 291 -42.95 68.81 16.89
N ILE A 292 -42.94 69.86 16.07
CA ILE A 292 -42.17 71.09 16.29
C ILE A 292 -43.08 72.31 16.13
N ALA A 293 -42.77 73.38 16.85
CA ALA A 293 -43.59 74.60 16.84
C ALA A 293 -43.47 75.39 15.53
N HIS A 294 -42.30 75.34 14.88
CA HIS A 294 -41.99 76.17 13.73
C HIS A 294 -41.49 75.31 12.57
N GLY A 295 -42.07 75.51 11.39
CA GLY A 295 -41.60 74.93 10.13
C GLY A 295 -40.70 75.90 9.37
N LYS A 296 -39.77 75.35 8.60
CA LYS A 296 -38.92 76.10 7.67
C LYS A 296 -39.71 76.42 6.40
N LYS A 297 -40.12 77.68 6.26
CA LYS A 297 -40.78 78.18 5.05
C LYS A 297 -39.85 78.09 3.84
N ILE A 298 -40.37 77.58 2.73
CA ILE A 298 -39.65 77.42 1.46
C ILE A 298 -40.44 78.05 0.31
N THR A 299 -39.76 78.26 -0.81
CA THR A 299 -40.43 78.61 -2.07
C THR A 299 -41.18 77.38 -2.60
N CYS A 300 -42.43 77.57 -3.01
CA CYS A 300 -43.22 76.52 -3.64
C CYS A 300 -42.69 76.23 -5.06
N ASP A 301 -41.82 75.22 -5.18
CA ASP A 301 -41.26 74.77 -6.46
C ASP A 301 -41.87 73.42 -6.88
N THR A 302 -42.42 73.38 -8.09
CA THR A 302 -43.04 72.17 -8.67
C THR A 302 -42.03 71.13 -9.14
N ARG A 303 -40.77 71.52 -9.36
CA ARG A 303 -39.68 70.64 -9.80
C ARG A 303 -39.00 69.95 -8.63
N MET A 304 -38.88 70.62 -7.49
CA MET A 304 -38.23 70.12 -6.28
C MET A 304 -39.13 70.25 -5.03
N PRO A 305 -40.32 69.64 -5.03
CA PRO A 305 -41.20 69.74 -3.88
C PRO A 305 -40.73 68.86 -2.71
N PRO A 306 -41.03 69.23 -1.46
CA PRO A 306 -40.81 68.35 -0.33
C PRO A 306 -41.75 67.15 -0.43
N MET A 307 -41.18 65.94 -0.25
CA MET A 307 -41.89 64.67 -0.36
C MET A 307 -41.91 63.93 0.96
N PHE A 308 -43.05 63.35 1.30
CA PHE A 308 -43.29 62.67 2.56
C PHE A 308 -43.97 61.32 2.35
N LYS A 309 -43.52 60.30 3.08
CA LYS A 309 -44.14 58.98 3.09
C LYS A 309 -45.23 58.88 4.16
N ILE A 310 -46.50 59.06 3.79
CA ILE A 310 -47.66 58.99 4.72
C ILE A 310 -48.36 57.65 4.51
N GLY A 311 -48.45 56.84 5.58
CA GLY A 311 -48.84 55.44 5.45
C GLY A 311 -47.85 54.70 4.54
N GLN A 312 -48.35 54.13 3.45
CA GLN A 312 -47.53 53.44 2.44
C GLN A 312 -47.24 54.29 1.19
N MET A 313 -47.92 55.41 1.00
CA MET A 313 -47.83 56.22 -0.21
C MET A 313 -46.94 57.44 -0.02
N TRP A 314 -46.39 57.93 -1.14
CA TRP A 314 -45.62 59.15 -1.19
C TRP A 314 -46.48 60.30 -1.65
N TYR A 315 -46.35 61.42 -0.95
CA TYR A 315 -47.05 62.66 -1.25
C TYR A 315 -46.04 63.78 -1.36
N ARG A 316 -46.26 64.69 -2.30
CA ARG A 316 -45.60 65.99 -2.34
C ARG A 316 -46.53 67.03 -1.73
N MET A 317 -45.97 67.95 -0.96
CA MET A 317 -46.76 68.99 -0.30
C MET A 317 -46.44 70.35 -0.91
N MET A 318 -47.41 70.91 -1.63
CA MET A 318 -47.32 72.21 -2.29
C MET A 318 -48.68 72.88 -2.36
N PRO A 319 -48.88 73.96 -1.59
CA PRO A 319 -49.45 73.94 -0.24
C PRO A 319 -50.53 72.89 0.07
N GLU A 320 -51.11 72.24 -0.95
CA GLU A 320 -51.96 71.06 -0.84
C GLU A 320 -51.16 69.75 -0.92
N LEU A 321 -51.77 68.67 -0.44
CA LEU A 321 -51.19 67.34 -0.48
C LEU A 321 -51.54 66.67 -1.83
N ILE A 322 -50.53 66.27 -2.59
CA ILE A 322 -50.70 65.69 -3.93
C ILE A 322 -49.91 64.38 -3.99
N ASP A 323 -50.44 63.38 -4.67
CA ASP A 323 -49.74 62.11 -4.89
C ASP A 323 -48.40 62.32 -5.62
N ALA A 324 -47.40 61.55 -5.21
CA ALA A 324 -46.06 61.58 -5.77
C ALA A 324 -45.53 60.15 -6.02
N PRO A 325 -44.69 59.97 -7.05
CA PRO A 325 -44.07 58.68 -7.31
C PRO A 325 -43.13 58.28 -6.17
N THR A 326 -42.95 56.98 -5.96
CA THR A 326 -41.99 56.45 -4.99
C THR A 326 -40.56 56.81 -5.40
N PRO A 327 -39.72 57.39 -4.50
CA PRO A 327 -38.32 57.67 -4.78
C PRO A 327 -37.50 56.41 -5.05
N THR A 328 -36.49 56.52 -5.91
CA THR A 328 -35.50 55.46 -6.14
C THR A 328 -34.69 55.21 -4.86
N VAL A 329 -34.60 53.95 -4.46
CA VAL A 329 -33.77 53.53 -3.32
C VAL A 329 -32.32 53.42 -3.79
N ILE A 330 -31.41 54.09 -3.08
CA ILE A 330 -29.96 53.94 -3.32
C ILE A 330 -29.50 52.70 -2.57
N GLU A 331 -28.92 51.74 -3.29
CA GLU A 331 -28.32 50.55 -2.69
C GLU A 331 -26.83 50.77 -2.38
N PRO A 332 -26.30 50.19 -1.29
CA PRO A 332 -24.87 50.25 -1.00
C PRO A 332 -24.04 49.60 -2.13
N GLN A 333 -23.01 50.30 -2.60
CA GLN A 333 -22.06 49.77 -3.60
C GLN A 333 -21.01 48.83 -2.98
N ALA A 334 -21.44 47.91 -2.11
CA ALA A 334 -20.52 46.93 -1.54
C ALA A 334 -20.23 45.84 -2.60
N GLN A 335 -19.03 45.84 -3.17
CA GLN A 335 -18.53 44.68 -3.91
C GLN A 335 -17.98 43.67 -2.91
N THR A 336 -18.50 42.44 -2.95
CA THR A 336 -17.95 41.33 -2.18
C THR A 336 -16.72 40.78 -2.91
N ASP A 337 -15.54 40.98 -2.34
CA ASP A 337 -14.27 40.53 -2.94
C ASP A 337 -13.97 39.04 -2.70
N TRP A 338 -14.74 38.36 -1.86
CA TRP A 338 -14.47 36.95 -1.55
C TRP A 338 -14.84 36.03 -2.72
N LYS A 339 -13.89 35.20 -3.13
CA LYS A 339 -14.07 34.14 -4.13
C LYS A 339 -13.51 32.84 -3.58
N TYR A 340 -14.29 31.77 -3.69
CA TYR A 340 -13.81 30.43 -3.41
C TYR A 340 -12.67 30.05 -4.36
N THR A 341 -11.53 29.63 -3.80
CA THR A 341 -10.41 29.09 -4.56
C THR A 341 -10.48 27.57 -4.57
N PRO A 342 -10.87 26.93 -5.69
CA PRO A 342 -10.82 25.47 -5.79
C PRO A 342 -9.36 25.00 -5.75
N THR A 343 -9.11 23.84 -5.15
CA THR A 343 -7.82 23.16 -5.23
C THR A 343 -7.81 22.20 -6.42
N ASP A 344 -6.94 22.46 -7.39
CA ASP A 344 -6.71 21.56 -8.53
C ASP A 344 -6.20 20.18 -8.08
N ALA A 345 -5.56 20.12 -6.92
CA ALA A 345 -4.96 18.91 -6.39
C ALA A 345 -5.97 17.90 -5.86
N LEU A 346 -7.27 18.25 -5.74
CA LEU A 346 -8.32 17.28 -5.41
C LEU A 346 -8.59 16.33 -6.59
N ALA A 347 -8.41 16.76 -7.83
CA ALA A 347 -8.67 15.90 -8.98
C ALA A 347 -7.53 14.91 -9.22
N THR A 348 -6.28 15.37 -9.14
CA THR A 348 -5.10 14.60 -9.58
C THR A 348 -4.20 14.14 -8.43
N GLY A 349 -4.13 14.90 -7.35
CA GLY A 349 -3.22 14.64 -6.24
C GLY A 349 -3.79 13.70 -5.18
N GLY A 350 -2.88 13.12 -4.39
CA GLY A 350 -3.21 12.45 -3.13
C GLY A 350 -1.96 12.05 -2.35
N VAL A 351 -2.09 11.13 -1.38
CA VAL A 351 -0.92 10.61 -0.63
C VAL A 351 -0.06 9.67 -1.49
N TYR A 352 -0.64 9.05 -2.51
CA TYR A 352 0.06 8.23 -3.50
C TYR A 352 0.09 8.95 -4.85
N SER A 353 1.22 8.83 -5.57
CA SER A 353 1.33 9.36 -6.92
C SER A 353 0.39 8.62 -7.89
N GLU A 354 0.08 9.24 -9.04
CA GLU A 354 -0.72 8.59 -10.10
C GLU A 354 -0.08 7.29 -10.58
N LYS A 355 1.26 7.25 -10.63
CA LYS A 355 2.04 6.06 -11.00
C LYS A 355 1.81 4.91 -10.02
N ASP A 356 1.77 5.19 -8.72
CA ASP A 356 1.57 4.16 -7.69
C ASP A 356 0.14 3.63 -7.70
N GLN A 357 -0.84 4.51 -7.90
CA GLN A 357 -2.26 4.12 -8.06
C GLN A 357 -2.45 3.22 -9.28
N LYS A 358 -1.80 3.56 -10.41
CA LYS A 358 -1.85 2.74 -11.63
C LYS A 358 -1.27 1.35 -11.40
N LYS A 359 -0.10 1.25 -10.75
CA LYS A 359 0.50 -0.05 -10.41
C LYS A 359 -0.38 -0.92 -9.53
N TYR A 360 -1.03 -0.32 -8.54
CA TYR A 360 -1.97 -1.03 -7.68
C TYR A 360 -3.18 -1.53 -8.47
N ARG A 361 -3.73 -0.69 -9.35
CA ARG A 361 -4.82 -1.08 -10.26
C ARG A 361 -4.40 -2.25 -11.15
N ASP A 362 -3.23 -2.16 -11.78
CA ASP A 362 -2.70 -3.22 -12.64
C ASP A 362 -2.51 -4.54 -11.86
N LEU A 363 -2.05 -4.48 -10.60
CA LEU A 363 -1.91 -5.64 -9.73
C LEU A 363 -3.27 -6.31 -9.41
N ILE A 364 -4.33 -5.52 -9.17
CA ILE A 364 -5.68 -6.05 -8.90
C ILE A 364 -6.32 -6.61 -10.18
N VAL A 365 -6.14 -5.91 -11.30
CA VAL A 365 -6.77 -6.26 -12.58
C VAL A 365 -6.11 -7.49 -13.19
N PHE A 366 -4.80 -7.68 -13.01
CA PHE A 366 -4.06 -8.78 -13.62
C PHE A 366 -4.66 -10.18 -13.35
N PRO A 367 -4.99 -10.57 -12.10
CA PRO A 367 -5.69 -11.84 -11.85
C PRO A 367 -7.05 -11.99 -12.54
N LEU A 368 -7.78 -10.88 -12.74
CA LEU A 368 -9.08 -10.86 -13.41
C LEU A 368 -8.94 -11.00 -14.93
N GLU A 369 -7.91 -10.42 -15.51
CA GLU A 369 -7.62 -10.49 -16.95
C GLU A 369 -6.93 -11.80 -17.34
N ARG A 370 -6.19 -12.43 -16.41
CA ARG A 370 -5.43 -13.66 -16.64
C ARG A 370 -6.22 -14.76 -17.39
N PRO A 371 -7.45 -15.15 -17.03
CA PRO A 371 -8.18 -16.17 -17.79
C PRO A 371 -8.51 -15.74 -19.22
N SER A 372 -8.86 -14.48 -19.43
CA SER A 372 -9.15 -13.91 -20.75
C SER A 372 -7.89 -13.86 -21.62
N VAL A 373 -6.77 -13.41 -21.05
CA VAL A 373 -5.45 -13.40 -21.70
C VAL A 373 -5.00 -14.81 -22.06
N LEU A 374 -5.10 -15.77 -21.13
CA LEU A 374 -4.75 -17.17 -21.38
C LEU A 374 -5.63 -17.80 -22.45
N ASN A 375 -6.93 -17.49 -22.46
CA ASN A 375 -7.85 -17.98 -23.48
C ASN A 375 -7.54 -17.36 -24.86
N GLN A 376 -7.21 -16.07 -24.92
CA GLN A 376 -6.77 -15.43 -26.17
C GLN A 376 -5.48 -16.08 -26.69
N VAL A 377 -4.47 -16.27 -25.83
CA VAL A 377 -3.22 -16.96 -26.20
C VAL A 377 -3.50 -18.38 -26.67
N ALA A 378 -4.34 -19.14 -25.96
CA ALA A 378 -4.71 -20.50 -26.35
C ALA A 378 -5.45 -20.52 -27.70
N MET A 379 -6.36 -19.57 -27.95
CA MET A 379 -7.05 -19.43 -29.23
C MET A 379 -6.08 -19.10 -30.36
N THR A 380 -5.15 -18.18 -30.15
CA THR A 380 -4.15 -17.79 -31.15
C THR A 380 -3.16 -18.93 -31.45
N VAL A 381 -2.68 -19.66 -30.42
CA VAL A 381 -1.84 -20.86 -30.58
C VAL A 381 -2.60 -21.99 -31.29
N SER A 382 -3.91 -22.09 -31.05
CA SER A 382 -4.79 -23.07 -31.74
C SER A 382 -5.19 -22.64 -33.15
N GLY A 383 -4.63 -21.54 -33.69
CA GLY A 383 -4.92 -21.05 -35.04
C GLY A 383 -6.30 -20.41 -35.22
N ARG A 384 -7.03 -20.14 -34.13
CA ARG A 384 -8.33 -19.44 -34.17
C ARG A 384 -8.09 -17.93 -34.15
N GLN A 385 -8.76 -17.20 -35.03
CA GLN A 385 -8.67 -15.75 -35.07
C GLN A 385 -9.35 -15.15 -33.83
N SER A 386 -8.58 -14.52 -32.95
CA SER A 386 -9.12 -13.63 -31.92
C SER A 386 -9.20 -12.21 -32.48
N ASN A 387 -10.25 -11.48 -32.12
CA ASN A 387 -10.37 -10.06 -32.45
C ASN A 387 -9.16 -9.33 -31.82
N ARG A 388 -8.41 -8.60 -32.65
CA ARG A 388 -7.06 -8.10 -32.33
C ARG A 388 -7.11 -6.84 -31.47
N ASP A 389 -7.36 -6.99 -30.18
CA ASP A 389 -7.12 -5.92 -29.21
C ASP A 389 -5.84 -6.24 -28.42
N GLY A 390 -4.69 -5.83 -28.96
CA GLY A 390 -3.47 -5.58 -28.18
C GLY A 390 -2.49 -6.75 -27.91
N LEU A 391 -2.90 -8.03 -28.00
CA LEU A 391 -1.97 -9.15 -27.82
C LEU A 391 -1.63 -9.85 -29.15
N THR A 392 -0.46 -9.54 -29.71
CA THR A 392 0.12 -10.27 -30.84
C THR A 392 1.21 -11.22 -30.35
N ILE A 393 1.15 -12.51 -30.73
CA ILE A 393 2.23 -13.49 -30.51
C ILE A 393 3.57 -13.01 -31.09
N ALA A 394 3.54 -12.18 -32.13
CA ALA A 394 4.72 -11.53 -32.70
C ALA A 394 5.48 -10.66 -31.69
N GLY A 395 4.82 -10.10 -30.66
CA GLY A 395 5.49 -9.37 -29.57
C GLY A 395 6.16 -10.28 -28.53
N PHE A 396 5.76 -11.56 -28.44
CA PHE A 396 6.40 -12.56 -27.58
C PHE A 396 7.56 -13.29 -28.26
N LEU A 397 7.56 -13.33 -29.59
CA LEU A 397 8.60 -13.93 -30.43
C LEU A 397 9.26 -12.85 -31.28
N ASP A 398 9.87 -11.87 -30.61
CA ASP A 398 10.60 -10.80 -31.26
C ASP A 398 11.80 -11.35 -32.05
N GLU A 399 12.08 -10.77 -33.21
CA GLU A 399 13.14 -11.22 -34.12
C GLU A 399 14.50 -11.25 -33.41
N ALA A 400 14.75 -10.31 -32.48
CA ALA A 400 15.97 -10.27 -31.66
C ALA A 400 16.11 -11.47 -30.70
N MET A 401 15.00 -12.01 -30.21
CA MET A 401 15.01 -13.18 -29.32
C MET A 401 15.21 -14.47 -30.12
N LEU A 402 14.58 -14.57 -31.30
CA LEU A 402 14.81 -15.67 -32.24
C LEU A 402 16.26 -15.68 -32.75
N GLU A 403 16.83 -14.51 -33.04
CA GLU A 403 18.22 -14.37 -33.48
C GLU A 403 19.22 -14.73 -32.37
N LYS A 404 18.94 -14.36 -31.11
CA LYS A 404 19.74 -14.79 -29.94
C LYS A 404 19.68 -16.30 -29.70
N ILE A 405 18.49 -16.90 -29.81
CA ILE A 405 18.33 -18.35 -29.65
C ILE A 405 19.04 -19.09 -30.78
N ALA A 406 18.90 -18.61 -32.01
CA ALA A 406 19.59 -19.18 -33.17
C ALA A 406 21.11 -19.13 -32.99
N ASN A 407 21.69 -17.96 -32.70
CA ASN A 407 23.15 -17.82 -32.62
C ASN A 407 23.79 -18.54 -31.43
N ASN A 408 23.18 -18.51 -30.23
CA ASN A 408 23.77 -19.16 -29.05
C ASN A 408 23.61 -20.67 -29.05
N THR A 409 22.53 -21.20 -29.63
CA THR A 409 22.27 -22.64 -29.62
C THR A 409 22.97 -23.32 -30.81
N TRP A 410 23.00 -22.67 -31.97
CA TRP A 410 23.61 -23.23 -33.18
C TRP A 410 25.13 -23.38 -33.06
N THR A 411 25.82 -22.38 -32.49
CA THR A 411 27.28 -22.43 -32.30
C THR A 411 27.71 -23.55 -31.35
N ARG A 412 26.93 -23.84 -30.30
CA ARG A 412 27.21 -24.91 -29.33
C ARG A 412 26.91 -26.31 -29.88
N ILE A 413 25.84 -26.46 -30.65
CA ILE A 413 25.49 -27.74 -31.31
C ILE A 413 26.50 -28.05 -32.42
N TYR A 414 26.84 -27.08 -33.25
CA TYR A 414 27.75 -27.26 -34.38
C TYR A 414 29.19 -27.58 -33.93
N SER A 415 29.69 -26.89 -32.90
CA SER A 415 31.02 -27.18 -32.33
C SER A 415 31.11 -28.55 -31.67
N SER A 416 30.04 -29.00 -31.02
CA SER A 416 29.99 -30.35 -30.42
C SER A 416 29.98 -31.45 -31.48
N PHE A 417 29.29 -31.23 -32.60
CA PHE A 417 29.23 -32.18 -33.72
C PHE A 417 30.58 -32.31 -34.45
N LEU A 418 31.29 -31.21 -34.66
CA LEU A 418 32.62 -31.23 -35.27
C LEU A 418 33.66 -31.98 -34.41
N ASN A 419 33.62 -31.81 -33.08
CA ASN A 419 34.51 -32.54 -32.17
C ASN A 419 34.24 -34.05 -32.18
N PHE A 420 32.99 -34.47 -32.34
CA PHE A 420 32.65 -35.89 -32.52
C PHE A 420 33.18 -36.42 -33.85
N GLY A 421 33.09 -35.62 -34.92
CA GLY A 421 33.63 -35.95 -36.25
C GLY A 421 35.15 -36.14 -36.27
N THR A 422 35.92 -35.25 -35.63
CA THR A 422 37.39 -35.35 -35.61
C THR A 422 37.89 -36.54 -34.79
N VAL A 423 37.26 -36.83 -33.65
CA VAL A 423 37.62 -37.99 -32.81
C VAL A 423 37.32 -39.30 -33.53
N SER A 424 36.15 -39.40 -34.19
CA SER A 424 35.79 -40.61 -34.95
C SER A 424 36.72 -40.86 -36.15
N ALA A 425 37.13 -39.82 -36.87
CA ALA A 425 38.09 -39.93 -37.97
C ALA A 425 39.47 -40.42 -37.51
N GLY A 426 39.95 -39.98 -36.34
CA GLY A 426 41.21 -40.44 -35.74
C GLY A 426 41.19 -41.93 -35.39
N ILE A 427 40.09 -42.42 -34.81
CA ILE A 427 39.93 -43.85 -34.45
C ILE A 427 39.89 -44.71 -35.73
N ILE A 428 39.15 -44.29 -36.75
CA ILE A 428 39.08 -45.01 -38.03
C ILE A 428 40.46 -45.02 -38.71
N GLY A 429 41.20 -43.91 -38.68
CA GLY A 429 42.56 -43.81 -39.20
C GLY A 429 43.52 -44.79 -38.51
N LEU A 430 43.45 -44.90 -37.18
CA LEU A 430 44.26 -45.86 -36.42
C LEU A 430 43.94 -47.32 -36.77
N ILE A 431 42.66 -47.65 -36.91
CA ILE A 431 42.21 -49.00 -37.32
C ILE A 431 42.72 -49.33 -38.73
N MET A 432 42.68 -48.38 -39.67
CA MET A 432 43.21 -48.57 -41.01
C MET A 432 44.72 -48.76 -41.03
N LEU A 433 45.47 -48.03 -40.19
CA LEU A 433 46.92 -48.18 -40.06
C LEU A 433 47.29 -49.60 -39.56
N ILE A 434 46.58 -50.09 -38.54
CA ILE A 434 46.79 -51.45 -38.01
C ILE A 434 46.49 -52.50 -39.08
N ARG A 435 45.42 -52.33 -39.87
CA ARG A 435 45.11 -53.24 -40.98
C ARG A 435 46.16 -53.20 -42.08
N LEU A 436 46.75 -52.05 -42.37
CA LEU A 436 47.83 -51.93 -43.36
C LEU A 436 49.09 -52.68 -42.91
N ILE A 437 49.48 -52.53 -41.63
CA ILE A 437 50.62 -53.26 -41.07
C ILE A 437 50.40 -54.78 -41.15
N LYS A 438 49.19 -55.25 -40.79
CA LYS A 438 48.84 -56.67 -40.91
C LYS A 438 48.96 -57.17 -42.36
N LEU A 439 48.51 -56.38 -43.33
CA LEU A 439 48.62 -56.73 -44.75
C LEU A 439 50.07 -56.87 -45.21
N CYS A 440 50.97 -55.98 -44.77
CA CYS A 440 52.39 -56.05 -45.10
C CYS A 440 53.06 -57.31 -44.51
N ILE A 441 52.72 -57.68 -43.27
CA ILE A 441 53.21 -58.89 -42.63
C ILE A 441 52.71 -60.13 -43.38
N ASP A 442 51.41 -60.20 -43.69
CA ASP A 442 50.85 -61.33 -44.45
C ASP A 442 51.46 -61.44 -45.85
N ALA A 443 51.72 -60.32 -46.52
CA ALA A 443 52.33 -60.30 -47.85
C ALA A 443 53.81 -60.74 -47.83
N THR A 444 54.58 -60.36 -46.80
CA THR A 444 55.97 -60.79 -46.66
C THR A 444 56.09 -62.29 -46.38
N ILE A 445 55.23 -62.83 -45.49
CA ILE A 445 55.16 -64.28 -45.21
C ILE A 445 54.78 -65.05 -46.48
N ARG A 446 53.77 -64.59 -47.22
CA ARG A 446 53.35 -65.24 -48.48
C ARG A 446 54.40 -65.16 -49.58
N SER A 447 55.11 -64.03 -49.69
CA SER A 447 56.25 -63.91 -50.61
C SER A 447 57.38 -64.86 -50.25
N TYR A 448 57.65 -65.07 -48.96
CA TYR A 448 58.67 -66.02 -48.51
C TYR A 448 58.30 -67.47 -48.93
N VAL A 449 57.06 -67.89 -48.65
CA VAL A 449 56.55 -69.23 -49.05
C VAL A 449 56.56 -69.42 -50.57
N LEU A 450 56.15 -68.41 -51.34
CA LEU A 450 56.19 -68.50 -52.81
C LEU A 450 57.61 -68.49 -53.38
N TYR A 451 58.54 -67.78 -52.75
CA TYR A 451 59.93 -67.74 -53.15
C TYR A 451 60.62 -69.09 -52.94
N GLU A 452 60.30 -69.78 -51.84
CA GLU A 452 60.81 -71.13 -51.56
C GLU A 452 60.32 -72.17 -52.58
N ILE A 453 59.06 -72.08 -53.02
CA ILE A 453 58.46 -73.06 -53.94
C ILE A 453 58.80 -72.79 -55.41
N PHE A 454 58.81 -71.52 -55.87
CA PHE A 454 58.90 -71.18 -57.30
C PHE A 454 60.15 -70.39 -57.71
N GLY A 455 61.01 -69.97 -56.77
CA GLY A 455 62.16 -69.10 -57.06
C GLY A 455 61.75 -67.70 -57.56
N PHE A 456 62.72 -66.93 -58.09
CA PHE A 456 62.50 -65.55 -58.55
C PHE A 456 61.68 -65.52 -59.86
N SER A 457 60.35 -65.41 -59.75
CA SER A 457 59.41 -65.45 -60.88
C SER A 457 58.30 -64.39 -60.76
N PHE A 458 57.65 -64.02 -61.87
CA PHE A 458 56.51 -63.10 -61.92
C PHE A 458 55.31 -63.55 -61.05
N LYS A 459 55.29 -64.82 -60.63
CA LYS A 459 54.26 -65.41 -59.73
C LYS A 459 54.30 -64.83 -58.30
N LEU A 460 55.36 -64.13 -57.88
CA LEU A 460 55.46 -63.45 -56.58
C LEU A 460 54.43 -62.32 -56.37
N LEU A 461 53.92 -61.72 -57.45
CA LEU A 461 52.83 -60.73 -57.37
C LEU A 461 51.53 -61.31 -56.78
N GLY A 462 51.37 -62.65 -56.80
CA GLY A 462 50.25 -63.35 -56.16
C GLY A 462 50.27 -63.36 -54.63
N ALA A 463 51.32 -62.85 -53.97
CA ALA A 463 51.42 -62.76 -52.51
C ALA A 463 50.50 -61.69 -51.89
N MET A 464 50.07 -60.69 -52.67
CA MET A 464 49.25 -59.58 -52.19
C MET A 464 47.79 -59.99 -51.89
N MET A 465 47.31 -61.11 -52.47
CA MET A 465 45.97 -61.64 -52.26
C MET A 465 46.03 -63.08 -51.76
N ALA A 466 45.46 -63.32 -50.57
CA ALA A 466 45.44 -64.63 -49.91
C ALA A 466 44.86 -65.74 -50.80
N SER A 467 43.81 -65.41 -51.56
CA SER A 467 43.12 -66.32 -52.48
C SER A 467 43.99 -66.75 -53.65
N VAL A 468 44.82 -65.86 -54.19
CA VAL A 468 45.72 -66.14 -55.32
C VAL A 468 46.89 -67.00 -54.86
N THR A 469 47.43 -66.74 -53.66
CA THR A 469 48.51 -67.54 -53.08
C THR A 469 48.07 -68.99 -52.83
N ALA A 470 46.88 -69.19 -52.24
CA ALA A 470 46.33 -70.53 -52.01
C ALA A 470 46.08 -71.30 -53.33
N LEU A 471 45.59 -70.61 -54.37
CA LEU A 471 45.35 -71.21 -55.67
C LEU A 471 46.65 -71.60 -56.40
N LEU A 472 47.74 -70.84 -56.23
CA LEU A 472 49.05 -71.16 -56.79
C LEU A 472 49.68 -72.39 -56.13
N ILE A 473 49.58 -72.50 -54.80
CA ILE A 473 50.08 -73.67 -54.04
C ILE A 473 49.28 -74.92 -54.40
N HIS A 474 47.95 -74.82 -54.47
CA HIS A 474 47.09 -75.98 -54.79
C HIS A 474 47.21 -76.46 -56.24
N LYS A 475 47.62 -75.58 -57.17
CA LYS A 475 47.84 -75.95 -58.59
C LYS A 475 49.15 -76.71 -58.80
N ASP A 476 50.14 -76.52 -57.93
CA ASP A 476 51.44 -77.20 -57.98
C ASP A 476 51.39 -78.60 -57.34
N ASN A 477 50.72 -78.72 -56.18
CA ASN A 477 50.44 -80.00 -55.52
C ASN A 477 49.51 -80.94 -56.32
N ARG A 478 49.06 -80.54 -57.52
CA ARG A 478 48.23 -81.37 -58.42
C ARG A 478 49.05 -82.18 -59.44
N LYS A 479 50.40 -82.10 -59.41
CA LYS A 479 51.29 -82.86 -60.31
C LYS A 479 51.79 -84.21 -59.76
N GLU A 480 51.44 -84.59 -58.54
CA GLU A 480 51.65 -85.95 -58.01
C GLU A 480 50.32 -86.54 -57.50
N LYS A 481 50.04 -87.79 -57.86
CA LYS A 481 48.90 -88.65 -57.45
C LYS A 481 49.45 -90.10 -57.40
N PRO A 482 48.86 -91.11 -56.71
CA PRO A 482 47.54 -91.13 -56.05
C PRO A 482 47.41 -91.92 -54.70
N GLU A 483 46.22 -91.78 -54.09
CA GLU A 483 45.34 -92.79 -53.45
C GLU A 483 45.54 -93.41 -52.03
N ASP A 484 44.36 -93.62 -51.42
CA ASP A 484 43.93 -94.46 -50.27
C ASP A 484 44.18 -93.97 -48.82
N VAL A 485 43.30 -94.13 -47.80
CA VAL A 485 41.91 -94.59 -47.61
C VAL A 485 41.53 -94.30 -46.12
N GLU A 486 40.23 -94.11 -45.85
CA GLU A 486 39.46 -94.34 -44.60
C GLU A 486 39.78 -93.77 -43.19
N GLN A 487 38.75 -93.05 -42.69
CA GLN A 487 37.96 -93.26 -41.45
C GLN A 487 38.54 -93.16 -40.01
N GLN A 488 37.82 -92.30 -39.26
CA GLN A 488 37.32 -92.40 -37.87
C GLN A 488 38.26 -92.27 -36.66
N ALA A 489 38.02 -91.21 -35.86
CA ALA A 489 37.54 -91.23 -34.46
C ALA A 489 37.66 -89.79 -33.89
N GLU A 490 36.55 -89.13 -33.50
CA GLU A 490 36.07 -89.01 -32.11
C GLU A 490 37.08 -88.28 -31.17
N LYS A 491 36.78 -87.23 -30.38
CA LYS A 491 35.55 -86.90 -29.64
C LYS A 491 35.75 -85.59 -28.81
N VAL A 492 34.65 -84.97 -28.34
CA VAL A 492 34.48 -84.07 -27.16
C VAL A 492 35.05 -82.64 -27.30
N ASP A 493 34.44 -81.50 -26.94
CA ASP A 493 33.15 -80.95 -26.48
C ASP A 493 33.28 -79.44 -26.83
N THR A 494 32.31 -78.57 -27.11
CA THR A 494 31.12 -78.21 -26.32
C THR A 494 30.31 -77.23 -27.19
N ASP A 495 29.10 -77.61 -27.58
CA ASP A 495 27.82 -76.92 -27.30
C ASP A 495 27.83 -75.39 -27.00
N THR A 496 26.93 -74.52 -27.48
CA THR A 496 25.61 -74.62 -28.16
C THR A 496 25.25 -73.21 -28.69
N ALA A 497 24.58 -73.13 -29.83
CA ALA A 497 23.66 -72.04 -30.17
C ALA A 497 22.29 -72.68 -30.47
N PRO A 498 21.25 -71.88 -30.73
CA PRO A 498 20.48 -71.04 -29.81
C PRO A 498 19.02 -71.55 -29.72
N SER A 499 18.27 -71.22 -28.66
CA SER A 499 16.83 -70.91 -28.71
C SER A 499 16.16 -70.95 -27.33
N ALA A 500 15.01 -70.27 -27.28
CA ALA A 500 13.93 -70.31 -26.28
C ALA A 500 13.99 -69.23 -25.16
N PRO A 501 12.87 -68.90 -24.49
CA PRO A 501 11.48 -69.26 -24.76
C PRO A 501 10.45 -68.10 -24.63
N GLU A 502 9.24 -68.51 -24.98
CA GLU A 502 7.92 -68.00 -24.64
C GLU A 502 7.62 -67.93 -23.12
N SER A 503 6.66 -67.08 -22.76
CA SER A 503 5.81 -67.08 -21.55
C SER A 503 6.38 -66.57 -20.20
N GLN A 504 5.85 -65.45 -19.69
CA GLN A 504 4.70 -65.42 -18.77
C GLN A 504 4.35 -63.97 -18.40
N VAL A 505 3.07 -63.64 -18.62
CA VAL A 505 2.44 -62.35 -18.34
C VAL A 505 1.94 -62.35 -16.91
N THR A 506 2.42 -61.41 -16.08
CA THR A 506 1.82 -61.13 -14.77
C THR A 506 1.12 -59.78 -14.83
N ARG A 507 -0.20 -59.80 -14.58
CA ARG A 507 -1.10 -58.65 -14.44
C ARG A 507 -0.84 -57.90 -13.12
N ALA A 508 -0.85 -56.56 -13.16
CA ALA A 508 -1.32 -55.74 -12.04
C ALA A 508 -1.70 -54.31 -12.50
N ASN A 509 -3.01 -54.00 -12.38
CA ASN A 509 -3.66 -52.73 -11.98
C ASN A 509 -3.35 -51.45 -12.79
N LEU A 510 -4.23 -50.85 -13.60
CA LEU A 510 -5.64 -50.41 -13.46
C LEU A 510 -5.87 -49.19 -12.52
N TYR A 511 -5.89 -48.00 -13.14
CA TYR A 511 -6.47 -46.69 -12.77
C TYR A 511 -5.94 -45.84 -11.58
N PRO A 512 -6.07 -44.49 -11.69
CA PRO A 512 -5.61 -43.52 -10.69
C PRO A 512 -6.65 -43.30 -9.59
N ASN A 513 -6.18 -43.06 -8.36
CA ASN A 513 -7.04 -42.70 -7.24
C ASN A 513 -7.41 -41.22 -7.25
N LEU A 514 -8.71 -40.98 -7.09
CA LEU A 514 -9.36 -39.70 -6.81
C LEU A 514 -10.04 -39.82 -5.43
N ASN A 515 -9.99 -38.71 -4.68
CA ASN A 515 -10.88 -38.25 -3.59
C ASN A 515 -10.51 -38.45 -2.09
N ARG A 516 -10.43 -37.28 -1.41
CA ARG A 516 -11.19 -36.82 -0.19
C ARG A 516 -11.10 -37.68 1.09
N ALA A 517 -11.11 -37.18 2.33
CA ALA A 517 -11.46 -35.89 2.91
C ALA A 517 -10.89 -35.76 4.35
N SER A 518 -10.96 -34.54 4.92
CA SER A 518 -11.14 -34.18 6.34
C SER A 518 -10.13 -34.64 7.40
N ILE A 519 -9.41 -33.70 8.04
CA ILE A 519 -9.82 -32.91 9.22
C ILE A 519 -9.20 -31.51 9.10
#